data_AF-A0A5B8A2H1-F1
#
_entry.id   AF-A0A5B8A2H1-F1
#
_cell.length_a   1.000
_cell.length_b   1.000
_cell.length_c   1.000
_cell.angle_alpha   90.00
_cell.angle_beta   90.00
_cell.angle_gamma   90.00
#
_symmetry.space_group_name_H-M   'P 1'
#
loop_
_entity.id
_entity.type
_entity.pdbx_description
1 polymer ?
#
loop_
_entity_poly.entity_id
_entity_poly.type
_entity_poly.pdbx_seq_one_letter_code
_entity_poly.pdbx_strand_id
1 'polypeptide(L)'
;MAHLIRQQVLHVELNGTEADGLALQKRLSALCHNWLQPEIERIFDRSAPTEEHLYIEQLEVNLGAFDLSRLEQELPAAVAEALEKAIREKVGTAGLPIGSGGREVQLKTDAQVVWEAFLHCLRTGRLPWSFRLPPGETLETALQRMLAAGVPAVYVAETEHLIHSQTARKRLAEQFSEGFLATLLELINQQTSAREQLTIAQLKASSRTDALPDDVPEPTYPETEALYVEDAGLVLLHPFLPQFFATMGVAQAQKLLQPARALFLLHYLATGAETAKEYELVLPKILCGLPVDMPVEGNVELTEIEKAEANTLLEAVVRHWGALKNTSPDGLREAFLQRAGKLSRRNDDWLLQVEQRGHDLLLESLPWNIAVSQLPWMPNLLWTDWT
;
A
#
# COMPACT_ATOMS: atom_id res chain seq x y z
N MET A 1 4.87 -17.72 -7.08
CA MET A 1 3.89 -17.26 -6.06
C MET A 1 4.19 -15.79 -5.74
N ALA A 2 3.31 -15.06 -5.05
CA ALA A 2 3.62 -13.68 -4.68
C ALA A 2 4.47 -13.65 -3.41
N HIS A 3 5.66 -13.04 -3.49
CA HIS A 3 6.56 -12.85 -2.36
C HIS A 3 6.66 -11.37 -2.02
N LEU A 4 6.44 -11.00 -0.76
CA LEU A 4 6.50 -9.62 -0.31
C LEU A 4 7.67 -9.42 0.66
N ILE A 5 8.67 -8.67 0.21
CA ILE A 5 9.86 -8.32 1.01
C ILE A 5 9.81 -6.82 1.30
N ARG A 6 9.69 -6.44 2.58
CA ARG A 6 9.62 -5.02 2.98
C ARG A 6 10.92 -4.28 2.69
N GLN A 7 12.02 -4.88 3.11
CA GLN A 7 13.36 -4.31 3.02
C GLN A 7 14.37 -5.45 2.86
N GLN A 8 15.30 -5.24 1.95
CA GLN A 8 16.46 -6.08 1.77
C GLN A 8 17.71 -5.23 2.05
N VAL A 9 18.59 -5.72 2.91
CA VAL A 9 19.85 -5.06 3.24
C VAL A 9 20.98 -6.05 2.99
N LEU A 10 21.98 -5.61 2.23
CA LEU A 10 23.23 -6.33 2.07
C LEU A 10 24.32 -5.59 2.82
N HIS A 11 24.79 -6.18 3.91
CA HIS A 11 25.93 -5.66 4.66
C HIS A 11 27.22 -6.31 4.15
N VAL A 12 28.19 -5.48 3.76
CA VAL A 12 29.48 -5.95 3.24
C VAL A 12 30.61 -5.19 3.91
N GLU A 13 31.58 -5.94 4.41
CA GLU A 13 32.84 -5.42 4.91
C GLU A 13 33.93 -5.69 3.86
N LEU A 14 34.65 -4.64 3.44
CA LEU A 14 35.74 -4.74 2.48
C LEU A 14 37.03 -4.24 3.12
N ASN A 15 38.06 -5.07 3.10
CA ASN A 15 39.43 -4.66 3.42
C ASN A 15 40.07 -4.07 2.16
N GLY A 16 39.90 -2.76 1.92
CA GLY A 16 40.37 -2.07 0.73
C GLY A 16 40.37 -0.55 0.88
N THR A 17 40.62 0.17 -0.21
CA THR A 17 40.51 1.63 -0.22
C THR A 17 39.05 2.08 -0.36
N GLU A 18 38.77 3.34 -0.05
CA GLU A 18 37.43 3.93 -0.25
C GLU A 18 36.96 3.84 -1.72
N ALA A 19 37.90 3.97 -2.67
CA ALA A 19 37.63 3.81 -4.09
C ALA A 19 37.21 2.36 -4.44
N ASP A 20 37.83 1.36 -3.82
CA ASP A 20 37.45 -0.04 -3.98
C ASP A 20 36.05 -0.30 -3.40
N GLY A 21 35.72 0.34 -2.27
CA GLY A 21 34.40 0.28 -1.65
C GLY A 21 33.31 0.84 -2.57
N LEU A 22 33.53 2.01 -3.18
CA LEU A 22 32.57 2.62 -4.12
C LEU A 22 32.41 1.77 -5.40
N ALA A 23 33.51 1.20 -5.90
CA ALA A 23 33.47 0.30 -7.05
C ALA A 23 32.70 -0.99 -6.74
N LEU A 24 32.90 -1.56 -5.55
CA LEU A 24 32.17 -2.75 -5.09
C LEU A 24 30.68 -2.44 -4.89
N GLN A 25 30.33 -1.30 -4.31
CA GLN A 25 28.93 -0.89 -4.13
C GLN A 25 28.19 -0.87 -5.48
N LYS A 26 28.79 -0.28 -6.52
CA LYS A 26 28.21 -0.27 -7.88
C LYS A 26 28.05 -1.68 -8.46
N ARG A 27 29.07 -2.54 -8.30
CA ARG A 27 29.03 -3.94 -8.74
C ARG A 27 27.92 -4.72 -8.04
N LEU A 28 27.83 -4.61 -6.72
CA LEU A 28 26.79 -5.28 -5.92
C LEU A 28 25.40 -4.79 -6.27
N SER A 29 25.20 -3.49 -6.46
CA SER A 29 23.91 -2.95 -6.89
C SER A 29 23.44 -3.59 -8.20
N ALA A 30 24.33 -3.73 -9.18
CA ALA A 30 24.01 -4.39 -10.44
C ALA A 30 23.73 -5.90 -10.27
N LEU A 31 24.48 -6.59 -9.41
CA LEU A 31 24.26 -8.02 -9.13
C LEU A 31 22.95 -8.28 -8.39
N CYS A 32 22.62 -7.43 -7.42
CA CYS A 32 21.36 -7.52 -6.68
C CYS A 32 20.16 -7.39 -7.63
N HIS A 33 20.20 -6.41 -8.53
CA HIS A 33 19.11 -6.14 -9.46
C HIS A 33 18.96 -7.23 -10.53
N ASN A 34 20.07 -7.74 -11.07
CA ASN A 34 20.04 -8.66 -12.20
C ASN A 34 19.89 -10.14 -11.83
N TRP A 35 20.36 -10.54 -10.65
CA TRP A 35 20.50 -11.97 -10.32
C TRP A 35 19.87 -12.35 -8.99
N LEU A 36 20.08 -11.53 -7.95
CA LEU A 36 19.71 -11.91 -6.59
C LEU A 36 18.20 -12.06 -6.41
N GLN A 37 17.42 -11.15 -6.99
CA GLN A 37 15.96 -11.18 -6.87
C GLN A 37 15.33 -12.42 -7.52
N PRO A 38 15.61 -12.76 -8.80
CA PRO A 38 15.11 -14.00 -9.41
C PRO A 38 15.44 -15.27 -8.61
N GLU A 39 16.63 -15.33 -8.01
CA GLU A 39 17.02 -16.51 -7.24
C GLU A 39 16.30 -16.59 -5.90
N ILE A 40 16.14 -15.46 -5.18
CA ILE A 40 15.34 -15.39 -3.95
C ILE A 40 13.92 -15.87 -4.22
N GLU A 41 13.28 -15.37 -5.28
CA GLU A 41 11.92 -15.77 -5.68
C GLU A 41 11.84 -17.28 -5.94
N ARG A 42 12.82 -17.84 -6.67
CA ARG A 42 12.90 -19.28 -6.95
C ARG A 42 13.00 -20.12 -5.66
N ILE A 43 13.77 -19.66 -4.67
CA ILE A 43 13.94 -20.37 -3.40
C ILE A 43 12.68 -20.29 -2.55
N PHE A 44 12.05 -19.12 -2.50
CA PHE A 44 10.83 -18.91 -1.75
C PHE A 44 9.68 -19.71 -2.38
N ASP A 45 9.57 -19.77 -3.71
CA ASP A 45 8.59 -20.61 -4.41
C ASP A 45 8.71 -22.11 -4.04
N ARG A 46 9.94 -22.60 -3.82
CA ARG A 46 10.17 -24.00 -3.41
C ARG A 46 9.88 -24.26 -1.93
N SER A 47 9.95 -23.22 -1.11
CA SER A 47 9.87 -23.33 0.35
C SER A 47 8.52 -22.91 0.90
N ALA A 48 7.73 -22.16 0.14
CA ALA A 48 6.43 -21.67 0.54
C ALA A 48 5.40 -22.83 0.58
N PRO A 49 4.57 -22.89 1.64
CA PRO A 49 3.44 -23.82 1.68
C PRO A 49 2.40 -23.47 0.60
N THR A 50 1.68 -24.47 0.10
CA THR A 50 0.75 -24.31 -1.04
C THR A 50 -0.59 -23.66 -0.68
N GLU A 51 -1.00 -23.70 0.59
CA GLU A 51 -2.32 -23.22 1.06
C GLU A 51 -2.20 -22.26 2.27
N GLU A 52 -0.99 -21.86 2.64
CA GLU A 52 -0.72 -20.99 3.78
C GLU A 52 0.29 -19.91 3.40
N HIS A 53 0.34 -18.86 4.21
CA HIS A 53 1.30 -17.78 4.12
C HIS A 53 2.37 -17.94 5.20
N LEU A 54 3.63 -17.99 4.77
CA LEU A 54 4.78 -17.97 5.67
C LEU A 54 5.21 -16.52 5.94
N TYR A 55 5.04 -16.07 7.18
CA TYR A 55 5.50 -14.77 7.65
C TYR A 55 6.78 -14.93 8.45
N ILE A 56 7.82 -14.19 8.07
CA ILE A 56 9.12 -14.17 8.75
C ILE A 56 9.43 -12.72 9.08
N GLU A 57 9.58 -12.39 10.36
CA GLU A 57 9.85 -11.02 10.80
C GLU A 57 11.22 -10.51 10.31
N GLN A 58 12.24 -11.36 10.42
CA GLN A 58 13.60 -11.08 9.96
C GLN A 58 14.26 -12.38 9.49
N LEU A 59 14.90 -12.31 8.33
CA LEU A 59 15.73 -13.40 7.80
C LEU A 59 17.15 -12.87 7.58
N GLU A 60 18.05 -13.23 8.49
CA GLU A 60 19.46 -12.89 8.38
C GLU A 60 20.26 -14.12 7.96
N VAL A 61 21.08 -13.97 6.92
CA VAL A 61 21.95 -15.03 6.41
C VAL A 61 23.38 -14.53 6.33
N ASN A 62 24.31 -15.30 6.91
CA ASN A 62 25.73 -15.03 6.80
C ASN A 62 26.29 -15.81 5.61
N LEU A 63 26.76 -15.07 4.60
CA LEU A 63 27.28 -15.62 3.35
C LEU A 63 28.78 -15.95 3.43
N GLY A 64 29.46 -15.59 4.53
CA GLY A 64 30.89 -15.78 4.71
C GLY A 64 31.72 -14.75 3.95
N ALA A 65 32.97 -15.12 3.65
CA ALA A 65 33.94 -14.28 2.95
C ALA A 65 34.12 -14.76 1.50
N PHE A 66 34.25 -13.81 0.58
CA PHE A 66 34.40 -14.07 -0.85
C PHE A 66 35.70 -13.48 -1.38
N ASP A 67 36.27 -14.12 -2.39
CA ASP A 67 37.29 -13.48 -3.23
C ASP A 67 36.59 -12.48 -4.18
N LEU A 68 37.03 -11.23 -4.15
CA LEU A 68 36.49 -10.14 -4.98
C LEU A 68 36.54 -10.44 -6.49
N SER A 69 37.49 -11.28 -6.93
CA SER A 69 37.67 -11.70 -8.32
C SER A 69 36.66 -12.76 -8.77
N ARG A 70 36.04 -13.48 -7.82
CA ARG A 70 35.08 -14.57 -8.08
C ARG A 70 33.69 -14.30 -7.50
N LEU A 71 33.47 -13.10 -6.96
CA LEU A 71 32.24 -12.68 -6.32
C LEU A 71 31.00 -12.98 -7.17
N GLU A 72 31.02 -12.64 -8.46
CA GLU A 72 29.92 -12.86 -9.40
C GLU A 72 29.59 -14.35 -9.61
N GLN A 73 30.55 -15.25 -9.39
CA GLN A 73 30.37 -16.69 -9.54
C GLN A 73 29.94 -17.35 -8.22
N GLU A 74 30.47 -16.89 -7.09
CA GLU A 74 30.32 -17.53 -5.78
C GLU A 74 29.13 -17.00 -4.99
N LEU A 75 28.91 -15.68 -5.01
CA LEU A 75 27.82 -15.02 -4.26
C LEU A 75 26.46 -15.63 -4.60
N PRO A 76 26.13 -15.91 -5.88
CA PRO A 76 24.93 -16.63 -6.25
C PRO A 76 24.62 -17.91 -5.47
N ALA A 77 25.54 -18.87 -5.56
CA ALA A 77 25.36 -20.18 -4.95
C ALA A 77 25.32 -20.08 -3.43
N ALA A 78 26.16 -19.22 -2.85
CA ALA A 78 26.23 -19.02 -1.41
C ALA A 78 24.93 -18.42 -0.84
N VAL A 79 24.33 -17.43 -1.52
CA VAL A 79 23.01 -16.92 -1.15
C VAL A 79 21.97 -18.02 -1.19
N ALA A 80 21.94 -18.79 -2.28
CA ALA A 80 20.93 -19.80 -2.46
C ALA A 80 20.97 -20.87 -1.37
N GLU A 81 22.17 -21.38 -1.06
CA GLU A 81 22.39 -22.36 0.00
C GLU A 81 22.04 -21.80 1.37
N ALA A 82 22.50 -20.58 1.69
CA ALA A 82 22.26 -19.95 2.99
C ALA A 82 20.78 -19.65 3.23
N LEU A 83 20.05 -19.17 2.22
CA LEU A 83 18.61 -18.92 2.31
C LEU A 83 17.82 -20.22 2.44
N GLU A 84 18.10 -21.24 1.61
CA GLU A 84 17.41 -22.53 1.71
C GLU A 84 17.62 -23.18 3.09
N LYS A 85 18.82 -23.04 3.66
CA LYS A 85 19.12 -23.51 5.01
C LYS A 85 18.34 -22.72 6.07
N ALA A 86 18.39 -21.39 6.02
CA ALA A 86 17.74 -20.53 7.01
C ALA A 86 16.21 -20.70 7.00
N ILE A 87 15.58 -20.78 5.83
CA ILE A 87 14.13 -21.02 5.74
C ILE A 87 13.77 -22.38 6.32
N ARG A 88 14.53 -23.44 5.99
CA ARG A 88 14.27 -24.79 6.51
C ARG A 88 14.36 -24.86 8.03
N GLU A 89 15.36 -24.20 8.62
CA GLU A 89 15.52 -24.11 10.07
C GLU A 89 14.33 -23.38 10.71
N LYS A 90 13.96 -22.21 10.16
CA LYS A 90 12.85 -21.39 10.64
C LYS A 90 11.48 -22.08 10.49
N VAL A 91 11.19 -22.67 9.34
CA VAL A 91 9.94 -23.41 9.08
C VAL A 91 9.86 -24.67 9.94
N GLY A 92 10.98 -25.38 10.13
CA GLY A 92 11.03 -26.55 11.02
C GLY A 92 10.68 -26.23 12.48
N THR A 93 10.92 -24.99 12.93
CA THR A 93 10.54 -24.53 14.28
C THR A 93 9.10 -24.00 14.39
N ALA A 94 8.41 -23.74 13.28
CA ALA A 94 7.06 -23.15 13.26
C ALA A 94 5.97 -24.05 13.88
N GLY A 95 6.24 -25.36 14.02
CA GLY A 95 5.34 -26.34 14.63
C GLY A 95 5.54 -26.60 16.14
N LEU A 96 6.51 -25.95 16.80
CA LEU A 96 6.79 -26.15 18.23
C LEU A 96 6.19 -25.02 19.08
N PRO A 97 5.45 -25.33 20.17
CA PRO A 97 4.99 -24.31 21.11
C PRO A 97 6.19 -23.78 21.92
N ILE A 98 6.60 -22.54 21.67
CA ILE A 98 7.60 -21.84 22.48
C ILE A 98 6.90 -20.72 23.25
N GLY A 99 7.17 -20.65 24.56
CA GLY A 99 6.58 -19.68 25.47
C GLY A 99 6.99 -18.24 25.17
N SER A 100 6.04 -17.31 25.36
CA SER A 100 6.22 -15.90 25.69
C SER A 100 7.50 -15.22 25.17
N GLY A 101 7.60 -15.14 23.85
CA GLY A 101 8.50 -14.28 23.08
C GLY A 101 7.96 -14.27 21.65
N GLY A 102 7.84 -13.10 21.02
CA GLY A 102 7.18 -12.93 19.72
C GLY A 102 7.59 -14.00 18.70
N ARG A 103 6.62 -14.57 18.00
CA ARG A 103 6.89 -15.59 16.98
C ARG A 103 7.59 -14.93 15.78
N GLU A 104 8.90 -15.11 15.71
CA GLU A 104 9.76 -14.70 14.59
C GLU A 104 9.32 -15.32 13.25
N VAL A 105 8.58 -16.43 13.29
CA VAL A 105 8.02 -17.15 12.13
C VAL A 105 6.57 -17.55 12.42
N GLN A 106 5.67 -17.30 11.48
CA GLN A 106 4.24 -17.62 11.60
C GLN A 106 3.73 -18.24 10.30
N LEU A 107 2.96 -19.31 10.42
CA LEU A 107 2.12 -19.83 9.34
C LEU A 107 0.72 -19.28 9.53
N LYS A 108 0.19 -18.62 8.50
CA LYS A 108 -1.14 -18.01 8.51
C LYS A 108 -1.96 -18.53 7.34
N THR A 109 -3.21 -18.88 7.58
CA THR A 109 -4.13 -19.18 6.48
C THR A 109 -4.55 -17.89 5.76
N ASP A 110 -5.05 -18.01 4.53
CA ASP A 110 -5.69 -16.88 3.82
C ASP A 110 -6.69 -16.16 4.73
N ALA A 111 -7.53 -16.93 5.43
CA ALA A 111 -8.55 -16.45 6.38
C ALA A 111 -7.99 -15.49 7.42
N GLN A 112 -6.85 -15.85 8.01
CA GLN A 112 -6.18 -15.04 9.02
C GLN A 112 -5.61 -13.76 8.42
N VAL A 113 -4.95 -13.87 7.26
CA VAL A 113 -4.28 -12.73 6.61
C VAL A 113 -5.26 -11.64 6.20
N VAL A 114 -6.38 -12.00 5.55
CA VAL A 114 -7.40 -11.02 5.13
C VAL A 114 -8.12 -10.42 6.33
N TRP A 115 -8.40 -11.19 7.39
CA TRP A 115 -9.04 -10.61 8.58
C TRP A 115 -8.12 -9.66 9.33
N GLU A 116 -6.82 -9.98 9.44
CA GLU A 116 -5.83 -9.06 9.98
C GLU A 116 -5.71 -7.79 9.13
N ALA A 117 -5.79 -7.90 7.81
CA ALA A 117 -5.86 -6.75 6.92
C ALA A 117 -7.11 -5.90 7.14
N PHE A 118 -8.26 -6.53 7.41
CA PHE A 118 -9.50 -5.83 7.79
C PHE A 118 -9.36 -5.08 9.11
N LEU A 119 -8.84 -5.71 10.15
CA LEU A 119 -8.58 -5.06 11.44
C LEU A 119 -7.61 -3.89 11.29
N HIS A 120 -6.56 -4.05 10.48
CA HIS A 120 -5.63 -2.97 10.15
C HIS A 120 -6.35 -1.83 9.41
N CYS A 121 -7.17 -2.13 8.40
CA CYS A 121 -7.94 -1.15 7.65
C CYS A 121 -8.93 -0.38 8.54
N LEU A 122 -9.57 -1.01 9.53
CA LEU A 122 -10.43 -0.27 10.47
C LEU A 122 -9.62 0.69 11.36
N ARG A 123 -8.38 0.34 11.72
CA ARG A 123 -7.49 1.18 12.55
C ARG A 123 -6.88 2.35 11.75
N THR A 124 -6.44 2.11 10.52
CA THR A 124 -5.61 3.06 9.76
C THR A 124 -6.27 3.59 8.49
N GLY A 125 -7.31 2.93 7.98
CA GLY A 125 -7.91 3.24 6.68
C GLY A 125 -7.06 2.78 5.49
N ARG A 126 -6.00 2.01 5.74
CA ARG A 126 -5.04 1.52 4.74
C ARG A 126 -4.99 0.00 4.77
N LEU A 127 -4.40 -0.62 3.75
CA LEU A 127 -4.02 -2.03 3.79
C LEU A 127 -2.61 -2.18 4.38
N PRO A 128 -2.33 -3.25 5.16
CA PRO A 128 -0.98 -3.47 5.64
C PRO A 128 -0.05 -3.81 4.48
N TRP A 129 1.22 -3.40 4.61
CA TRP A 129 2.22 -3.55 3.55
C TRP A 129 2.40 -5.00 3.05
N SER A 130 2.14 -5.98 3.93
CA SER A 130 2.27 -7.42 3.69
C SER A 130 1.03 -8.05 3.03
N PHE A 131 0.03 -7.24 2.66
CA PHE A 131 -1.21 -7.72 2.06
C PHE A 131 -1.43 -7.13 0.67
N ARG A 132 -1.93 -7.95 -0.25
CA ARG A 132 -2.34 -7.53 -1.60
C ARG A 132 -3.68 -8.18 -1.93
N LEU A 133 -4.58 -7.39 -2.49
CA LEU A 133 -5.82 -7.90 -3.04
C LEU A 133 -5.56 -8.49 -4.43
N PRO A 134 -6.17 -9.64 -4.76
CA PRO A 134 -6.18 -10.12 -6.14
C PRO A 134 -6.82 -9.10 -7.10
N PRO A 135 -6.40 -9.07 -8.37
CA PRO A 135 -6.96 -8.13 -9.35
C PRO A 135 -8.48 -8.24 -9.44
N GLY A 136 -9.18 -7.11 -9.31
CA GLY A 136 -10.64 -7.02 -9.36
C GLY A 136 -11.36 -7.48 -8.08
N GLU A 137 -10.64 -7.88 -7.03
CA GLU A 137 -11.21 -8.21 -5.73
C GLU A 137 -11.15 -7.01 -4.78
N THR A 138 -12.20 -6.83 -3.97
CA THR A 138 -12.22 -5.85 -2.87
C THR A 138 -11.96 -6.54 -1.53
N LEU A 139 -11.58 -5.76 -0.52
CA LEU A 139 -11.46 -6.30 0.84
C LEU A 139 -12.78 -6.91 1.34
N GLU A 140 -13.93 -6.30 1.00
CA GLU A 140 -15.24 -6.81 1.40
C GLU A 140 -15.54 -8.18 0.76
N THR A 141 -15.28 -8.35 -0.53
CA THR A 141 -15.49 -9.64 -1.22
C THR A 141 -14.57 -10.73 -0.67
N ALA A 142 -13.33 -10.38 -0.31
CA ALA A 142 -12.41 -11.31 0.35
C ALA A 142 -12.93 -11.74 1.73
N LEU A 143 -13.44 -10.80 2.52
CA LEU A 143 -14.03 -11.08 3.84
C LEU A 143 -15.31 -11.92 3.76
N GLN A 144 -16.17 -11.67 2.77
CA GLN A 144 -17.40 -12.44 2.57
C GLN A 144 -17.11 -13.93 2.30
N ARG A 145 -16.08 -14.23 1.49
CA ARG A 145 -15.61 -15.60 1.26
C ARG A 145 -15.19 -16.28 2.56
N MET A 146 -14.62 -15.53 3.50
CA MET A 146 -14.13 -16.06 4.78
C MET A 146 -15.22 -16.25 5.81
N LEU A 147 -16.18 -15.33 5.86
CA LEU A 147 -17.38 -15.49 6.68
C LEU A 147 -18.10 -16.80 6.34
N ALA A 148 -18.12 -17.19 5.06
CA ALA A 148 -18.66 -18.49 4.62
C ALA A 148 -17.81 -19.71 5.06
N ALA A 149 -16.49 -19.54 5.19
CA ALA A 149 -15.57 -20.60 5.64
C ALA A 149 -15.48 -20.73 7.17
N GLY A 150 -15.92 -19.71 7.91
CA GLY A 150 -15.85 -19.61 9.36
C GLY A 150 -14.65 -18.79 9.83
N VAL A 151 -14.90 -17.89 10.79
CA VAL A 151 -13.89 -16.97 11.34
C VAL A 151 -13.54 -17.39 12.77
N PRO A 152 -12.25 -17.52 13.13
CA PRO A 152 -11.86 -17.82 14.52
C PRO A 152 -12.41 -16.78 15.52
N ALA A 153 -12.88 -17.25 16.69
CA ALA A 153 -13.53 -16.40 17.69
C ALA A 153 -12.68 -15.21 18.18
N VAL A 154 -11.35 -15.37 18.21
CA VAL A 154 -10.41 -14.29 18.56
C VAL A 154 -10.56 -13.07 17.65
N TYR A 155 -10.76 -13.28 16.35
CA TYR A 155 -10.91 -12.22 15.37
C TYR A 155 -12.26 -11.51 15.46
N VAL A 156 -13.31 -12.24 15.84
CA VAL A 156 -14.63 -11.65 16.12
C VAL A 156 -14.55 -10.73 17.35
N ALA A 157 -13.91 -11.20 18.42
CA ALA A 157 -13.69 -10.42 19.64
C ALA A 157 -12.81 -9.19 19.40
N GLU A 158 -11.75 -9.30 18.58
CA GLU A 158 -10.93 -8.15 18.20
C GLU A 158 -11.72 -7.12 17.37
N THR A 159 -12.57 -7.57 16.44
CA THR A 159 -13.45 -6.67 15.70
C THR A 159 -14.42 -5.96 16.63
N GLU A 160 -15.08 -6.68 17.54
CA GLU A 160 -15.98 -6.11 18.56
C GLU A 160 -15.26 -5.05 19.41
N HIS A 161 -14.03 -5.33 19.83
CA HIS A 161 -13.25 -4.37 20.59
C HIS A 161 -12.95 -3.10 19.78
N LEU A 162 -12.55 -3.24 18.50
CA LEU A 162 -12.22 -2.09 17.65
C LEU A 162 -13.41 -1.20 17.35
N ILE A 163 -14.60 -1.76 17.14
CA ILE A 163 -15.80 -0.97 16.80
C ILE A 163 -16.35 -0.16 17.98
N HIS A 164 -15.73 -0.21 19.15
CA HIS A 164 -15.98 0.81 20.18
C HIS A 164 -15.37 2.18 19.81
N SER A 165 -14.28 2.20 19.05
CA SER A 165 -13.69 3.45 18.53
C SER A 165 -14.65 4.14 17.56
N GLN A 166 -14.81 5.46 17.67
CA GLN A 166 -15.64 6.21 16.72
C GLN A 166 -15.09 6.13 15.29
N THR A 167 -13.77 6.20 15.13
CA THR A 167 -13.08 6.11 13.83
C THR A 167 -13.34 4.76 13.15
N ALA A 168 -13.20 3.65 13.88
CA ALA A 168 -13.48 2.32 13.35
C ALA A 168 -14.94 2.18 12.93
N ARG A 169 -15.89 2.73 13.70
CA ARG A 169 -17.31 2.76 13.34
C ARG A 169 -17.57 3.57 12.07
N LYS A 170 -16.95 4.75 11.94
CA LYS A 170 -17.06 5.59 10.75
C LYS A 170 -16.56 4.84 9.51
N ARG A 171 -15.38 4.21 9.58
CA ARG A 171 -14.86 3.40 8.47
C ARG A 171 -15.77 2.23 8.15
N LEU A 172 -16.22 1.51 9.16
CA LEU A 172 -17.10 0.37 8.97
C LEU A 172 -18.41 0.79 8.28
N ALA A 173 -19.02 1.89 8.71
CA ALA A 173 -20.27 2.41 8.14
C ALA A 173 -20.14 3.00 6.73
N GLU A 174 -19.00 3.63 6.42
CA GLU A 174 -18.79 4.35 5.15
C GLU A 174 -18.09 3.50 4.08
N GLN A 175 -17.35 2.45 4.45
CA GLN A 175 -16.51 1.68 3.52
C GLN A 175 -17.08 0.31 3.13
N PHE A 176 -18.07 -0.20 3.88
CA PHE A 176 -18.63 -1.54 3.68
C PHE A 176 -20.14 -1.51 3.44
N SER A 177 -20.63 -2.44 2.64
CA SER A 177 -22.06 -2.52 2.31
C SER A 177 -22.93 -2.89 3.52
N GLU A 178 -24.20 -2.46 3.51
CA GLU A 178 -25.15 -2.83 4.57
C GLU A 178 -25.32 -4.35 4.72
N GLY A 179 -25.21 -5.12 3.63
CA GLY A 179 -25.28 -6.58 3.65
C GLY A 179 -24.11 -7.22 4.39
N PHE A 180 -22.89 -6.72 4.16
CA PHE A 180 -21.73 -7.14 4.93
C PHE A 180 -21.88 -6.77 6.41
N LEU A 181 -22.30 -5.54 6.70
CA LEU A 181 -22.50 -5.07 8.08
C LEU A 181 -23.53 -5.92 8.84
N ALA A 182 -24.63 -6.29 8.21
CA ALA A 182 -25.64 -7.15 8.82
C ALA A 182 -25.04 -8.51 9.21
N THR A 183 -24.28 -9.12 8.29
CA THR A 183 -23.64 -10.42 8.50
C THR A 183 -22.59 -10.37 9.62
N LEU A 184 -21.75 -9.33 9.61
CA LEU A 184 -20.70 -9.14 10.62
C LEU A 184 -21.30 -8.92 12.01
N LEU A 185 -22.33 -8.07 12.13
CA LEU A 185 -22.98 -7.79 13.41
C LEU A 185 -23.73 -9.00 13.93
N GLU A 186 -24.35 -9.79 13.07
CA GLU A 186 -24.96 -11.07 13.48
C GLU A 186 -23.90 -12.01 14.07
N LEU A 187 -22.74 -12.14 13.42
CA LEU A 187 -21.63 -12.95 13.92
C LEU A 187 -21.12 -12.46 15.29
N ILE A 188 -20.93 -11.15 15.45
CA ILE A 188 -20.50 -10.55 16.73
C ILE A 188 -21.56 -10.82 17.81
N ASN A 189 -22.83 -10.51 17.53
CA ASN A 189 -23.92 -10.69 18.50
C ASN A 189 -24.16 -12.16 18.89
N GLN A 190 -23.82 -13.13 18.02
CA GLN A 190 -23.88 -14.55 18.36
C GLN A 190 -22.77 -14.99 19.35
N GLN A 191 -21.61 -14.31 19.34
CA GLN A 191 -20.49 -14.62 20.21
C GLN A 191 -20.48 -13.79 21.50
N THR A 192 -21.11 -12.62 21.47
CA THR A 192 -21.20 -11.70 22.62
C THR A 192 -22.31 -12.11 23.58
N SER A 193 -21.96 -12.35 24.85
CA SER A 193 -22.95 -12.61 25.93
C SER A 193 -23.61 -11.32 26.49
N ALA A 194 -23.23 -10.15 25.97
CA ALA A 194 -23.60 -8.84 26.51
C ALA A 194 -25.01 -8.38 26.09
N ARG A 195 -25.58 -7.49 26.92
CA ARG A 195 -26.97 -6.99 26.83
C ARG A 195 -27.22 -5.93 25.75
N GLU A 196 -26.18 -5.32 25.19
CA GLU A 196 -26.30 -4.28 24.16
C GLU A 196 -25.86 -4.83 22.81
N GLN A 197 -26.85 -5.30 22.03
CA GLN A 197 -26.62 -5.71 20.64
C GLN A 197 -26.26 -4.47 19.81
N LEU A 198 -25.15 -4.55 19.08
CA LEU A 198 -24.76 -3.49 18.14
C LEU A 198 -25.63 -3.57 16.88
N THR A 199 -26.17 -2.44 16.46
CA THR A 199 -27.03 -2.29 15.28
C THR A 199 -26.38 -1.41 14.22
N ILE A 200 -26.75 -1.60 12.95
CA ILE A 200 -26.30 -0.75 11.84
C ILE A 200 -26.67 0.72 12.12
N ALA A 201 -27.85 0.98 12.68
CA ALA A 201 -28.29 2.32 13.03
C ALA A 201 -27.36 3.00 14.05
N GLN A 202 -26.85 2.27 15.05
CA GLN A 202 -25.89 2.80 16.02
C GLN A 202 -24.51 3.09 15.39
N LEU A 203 -24.03 2.22 14.48
CA LEU A 203 -22.81 2.46 13.73
C LEU A 203 -22.91 3.75 12.91
N LYS A 204 -24.02 3.91 12.16
CA LYS A 204 -24.28 5.07 11.30
C LYS A 204 -24.60 6.36 12.07
N ALA A 205 -25.21 6.28 13.24
CA ALA A 205 -25.46 7.45 14.07
C ALA A 205 -24.17 8.02 14.67
N SER A 206 -23.22 7.14 15.01
CA SER A 206 -21.94 7.51 15.61
C SER A 206 -20.93 8.10 14.62
N SER A 207 -21.11 7.87 13.31
CA SER A 207 -20.26 8.45 12.27
C SER A 207 -20.55 9.93 11.97
N ARG A 208 -21.71 10.45 12.41
CA ARG A 208 -22.20 11.82 12.14
C ARG A 208 -21.75 12.87 13.16
N THR A 209 -20.99 12.49 14.19
CA THR A 209 -20.53 13.43 15.22
C THR A 209 -19.13 13.93 14.88
N ASP A 210 -18.98 15.24 14.67
CA ASP A 210 -17.71 15.95 14.34
C ASP A 210 -16.67 15.95 15.48
N ALA A 211 -16.67 14.93 16.34
CA ALA A 211 -15.65 14.81 17.34
C ALA A 211 -14.29 14.62 16.63
N LEU A 212 -13.33 15.47 17.00
CA LEU A 212 -11.91 15.19 16.83
C LEU A 212 -11.67 13.74 17.25
N PRO A 213 -10.79 13.00 16.55
CA PRO A 213 -10.57 11.59 16.83
C PRO A 213 -10.46 11.38 18.34
N ASP A 214 -11.19 10.38 18.85
CA ASP A 214 -10.88 9.77 20.15
C ASP A 214 -9.35 9.68 20.27
N ASP A 215 -8.82 9.80 21.49
CA ASP A 215 -7.42 9.70 21.91
C ASP A 215 -6.79 8.34 21.51
N VAL A 216 -6.85 8.03 20.22
CA VAL A 216 -6.06 7.05 19.50
C VAL A 216 -4.68 7.65 19.61
N PRO A 217 -3.75 6.99 20.34
CA PRO A 217 -2.37 7.44 20.39
C PRO A 217 -1.98 7.79 18.96
N GLU A 218 -1.39 8.98 18.74
CA GLU A 218 -0.73 9.27 17.46
C GLU A 218 -0.02 7.98 17.08
N PRO A 219 -0.45 7.32 15.99
CA PRO A 219 0.16 6.07 15.65
C PRO A 219 1.61 6.39 15.39
N THR A 220 2.47 5.94 16.30
CA THR A 220 3.92 6.06 16.19
C THR A 220 4.29 5.11 15.08
N TYR A 221 4.18 5.59 13.84
CA TYR A 221 4.70 4.88 12.70
C TYR A 221 6.21 4.86 12.88
N PRO A 222 6.85 3.69 12.89
CA PRO A 222 8.28 3.65 12.65
C PRO A 222 8.53 4.48 11.39
N GLU A 223 9.55 5.34 11.37
CA GLU A 223 9.97 6.11 10.18
C GLU A 223 10.18 5.23 8.93
N THR A 224 10.20 3.91 9.12
CA THR A 224 10.36 2.83 8.14
C THR A 224 9.05 2.23 7.59
N GLU A 225 7.84 2.69 7.93
CA GLU A 225 6.60 2.12 7.35
C GLU A 225 6.44 2.51 5.88
N ALA A 226 6.60 1.52 5.00
CA ALA A 226 6.37 1.69 3.57
C ALA A 226 4.90 1.41 3.24
N LEU A 227 4.30 2.28 2.42
CA LEU A 227 2.91 2.18 1.97
C LEU A 227 2.89 1.81 0.51
N TYR A 228 2.02 0.89 0.13
CA TYR A 228 1.89 0.47 -1.25
C TYR A 228 0.61 1.03 -1.84
N VAL A 229 0.70 1.47 -3.09
CA VAL A 229 -0.39 2.11 -3.84
C VAL A 229 -0.44 1.53 -5.25
N GLU A 230 -1.61 1.53 -5.86
CA GLU A 230 -1.84 1.01 -7.22
C GLU A 230 -2.03 2.11 -8.26
N ASP A 231 -2.06 3.37 -7.82
CA ASP A 231 -2.29 4.58 -8.62
C ASP A 231 -1.07 5.52 -8.60
N ALA A 232 0.15 4.97 -8.43
CA ALA A 232 1.39 5.73 -8.27
C ALA A 232 1.61 6.77 -9.37
N GLY A 233 1.16 6.47 -10.60
CA GLY A 233 1.30 7.36 -11.73
C GLY A 233 0.43 8.61 -11.70
N LEU A 234 -0.50 8.72 -10.74
CA LEU A 234 -1.24 9.95 -10.48
C LEU A 234 -0.30 11.17 -10.29
N VAL A 235 0.93 10.95 -9.81
CA VAL A 235 1.97 11.98 -9.68
C VAL A 235 2.30 12.69 -11.01
N LEU A 236 2.09 12.03 -12.16
CA LEU A 236 2.29 12.63 -13.49
C LEU A 236 1.36 13.83 -13.74
N LEU A 237 0.21 13.85 -13.06
CA LEU A 237 -0.81 14.88 -13.24
C LEU A 237 -0.55 16.15 -12.41
N HIS A 238 0.44 16.13 -11.50
CA HIS A 238 0.64 17.22 -10.54
C HIS A 238 0.72 18.64 -11.14
N PRO A 239 1.27 18.91 -12.36
CA PRO A 239 1.32 20.27 -12.89
C PRO A 239 -0.08 20.82 -13.23
N PHE A 240 -1.05 19.93 -13.48
CA PHE A 240 -2.40 20.28 -13.93
C PHE A 240 -3.38 20.41 -12.75
N LEU A 241 -3.09 19.77 -11.61
CA LEU A 241 -3.98 19.71 -10.45
C LEU A 241 -4.34 21.08 -9.85
N PRO A 242 -3.43 22.06 -9.72
CA PRO A 242 -3.78 23.37 -9.15
C PRO A 242 -4.86 24.09 -9.94
N GLN A 243 -4.72 24.15 -11.27
CA GLN A 243 -5.70 24.79 -12.13
C GLN A 243 -7.01 24.01 -12.16
N PHE A 244 -6.93 22.68 -12.24
CA PHE A 244 -8.09 21.81 -12.22
C PHE A 244 -8.94 21.99 -10.95
N PHE A 245 -8.32 21.93 -9.77
CA PHE A 245 -9.02 22.13 -8.51
C PHE A 245 -9.55 23.56 -8.35
N ALA A 246 -8.86 24.57 -8.87
CA ALA A 246 -9.37 25.94 -8.90
C ALA A 246 -10.63 26.05 -9.77
N THR A 247 -10.64 25.46 -10.97
CA THR A 247 -11.81 25.45 -11.86
C THR A 247 -12.99 24.73 -11.20
N MET A 248 -12.75 23.64 -10.47
CA MET A 248 -13.80 22.88 -9.77
C MET A 248 -14.22 23.50 -8.43
N GLY A 249 -13.59 24.59 -7.98
CA GLY A 249 -13.88 25.19 -6.67
C GLY A 249 -13.49 24.29 -5.48
N VAL A 250 -12.59 23.33 -5.71
CA VAL A 250 -12.11 22.37 -4.70
C VAL A 250 -10.91 22.93 -3.94
N ALA A 251 -10.14 23.81 -4.57
CA ALA A 251 -9.03 24.53 -3.96
C ALA A 251 -9.06 26.02 -4.32
N GLN A 252 -8.50 26.85 -3.45
CA GLN A 252 -8.26 28.26 -3.73
C GLN A 252 -6.93 28.70 -3.13
N ALA A 253 -6.07 29.29 -3.96
CA ALA A 253 -4.70 29.67 -3.59
C ALA A 253 -3.93 28.51 -2.96
N GLN A 254 -3.56 28.61 -1.68
CA GLN A 254 -2.77 27.62 -0.94
C GLN A 254 -3.63 26.67 -0.09
N LYS A 255 -4.96 26.65 -0.29
CA LYS A 255 -5.89 25.93 0.60
C LYS A 255 -6.85 25.03 -0.18
N LEU A 256 -7.01 23.79 0.29
CA LEU A 256 -8.11 22.93 -0.10
C LEU A 256 -9.39 23.30 0.65
N LEU A 257 -10.47 23.51 -0.09
CA LEU A 257 -11.78 23.87 0.41
C LEU A 257 -12.67 22.63 0.58
N GLN A 258 -12.51 21.62 -0.29
CA GLN A 258 -13.33 20.41 -0.31
C GLN A 258 -12.44 19.15 -0.32
N PRO A 259 -11.77 18.79 0.81
CA PRO A 259 -10.80 17.71 0.85
C PRO A 259 -11.34 16.36 0.38
N ALA A 260 -12.52 15.94 0.86
CA ALA A 260 -13.13 14.69 0.45
C ALA A 260 -13.33 14.64 -1.08
N ARG A 261 -13.92 15.68 -1.66
CA ARG A 261 -14.13 15.79 -3.11
C ARG A 261 -12.84 15.80 -3.91
N ALA A 262 -11.77 16.43 -3.40
CA ALA A 262 -10.45 16.37 -4.01
C ALA A 262 -9.93 14.93 -4.12
N LEU A 263 -10.10 14.12 -3.07
CA LEU A 263 -9.68 12.71 -3.06
C LEU A 263 -10.42 11.90 -4.12
N PHE A 264 -11.75 12.03 -4.20
CA PHE A 264 -12.56 11.30 -5.20
C PHE A 264 -12.26 11.76 -6.63
N LEU A 265 -11.99 13.05 -6.86
CA LEU A 265 -11.56 13.55 -8.17
C LEU A 265 -10.20 12.96 -8.59
N LEU A 266 -9.23 12.91 -7.67
CA LEU A 266 -7.92 12.31 -7.94
C LEU A 266 -8.04 10.81 -8.23
N HIS A 267 -8.85 10.09 -7.45
CA HIS A 267 -9.14 8.69 -7.72
C HIS A 267 -9.76 8.50 -9.10
N TYR A 268 -10.80 9.27 -9.46
CA TYR A 268 -11.44 9.20 -10.77
C TYR A 268 -10.48 9.56 -11.93
N LEU A 269 -9.55 10.49 -11.72
CA LEU A 269 -8.49 10.77 -12.70
C LEU A 269 -7.63 9.53 -12.95
N ALA A 270 -7.19 8.85 -11.89
CA ALA A 270 -6.33 7.67 -12.00
C ALA A 270 -7.05 6.42 -12.52
N THR A 271 -8.28 6.17 -12.07
CA THR A 271 -8.96 4.88 -12.26
C THR A 271 -10.15 4.93 -13.20
N GLY A 272 -10.79 6.10 -13.33
CA GLY A 272 -12.10 6.24 -13.97
C GLY A 272 -13.27 5.71 -13.13
N ALA A 273 -13.01 5.18 -11.92
CA ALA A 273 -14.05 4.70 -11.02
C ALA A 273 -14.68 5.87 -10.25
N GLU A 274 -16.00 5.83 -10.10
CA GLU A 274 -16.77 6.89 -9.42
C GLU A 274 -16.74 6.76 -7.89
N THR A 275 -16.37 5.59 -7.39
CA THR A 275 -16.28 5.28 -5.97
C THR A 275 -14.89 4.79 -5.63
N ALA A 276 -14.38 5.17 -4.47
CA ALA A 276 -13.10 4.73 -3.96
C ALA A 276 -13.27 4.12 -2.56
N LYS A 277 -12.46 3.10 -2.26
CA LYS A 277 -12.22 2.66 -0.89
C LYS A 277 -11.14 3.52 -0.26
N GLU A 278 -11.21 3.74 1.05
CA GLU A 278 -10.27 4.61 1.78
C GLU A 278 -8.81 4.16 1.59
N TYR A 279 -8.57 2.85 1.52
CA TYR A 279 -7.24 2.29 1.31
C TYR A 279 -6.66 2.54 -0.09
N GLU A 280 -7.49 2.97 -1.05
CA GLU A 280 -7.07 3.37 -2.41
C GLU A 280 -6.73 4.86 -2.47
N LEU A 281 -6.95 5.62 -1.38
CA LEU A 281 -6.80 7.07 -1.34
C LEU A 281 -5.48 7.51 -0.69
N VAL A 282 -4.49 6.63 -0.56
CA VAL A 282 -3.21 6.95 0.11
C VAL A 282 -2.44 8.03 -0.65
N LEU A 283 -2.16 7.84 -1.94
CA LEU A 283 -1.47 8.85 -2.75
C LEU A 283 -2.35 10.12 -2.93
N PRO A 284 -3.66 10.02 -3.20
CA PRO A 284 -4.56 11.17 -3.15
C PRO A 284 -4.47 11.99 -1.87
N LYS A 285 -4.43 11.35 -0.68
CA LYS A 285 -4.28 12.05 0.61
C LYS A 285 -2.96 12.82 0.68
N ILE A 286 -1.85 12.22 0.24
CA ILE A 286 -0.53 12.88 0.20
C ILE A 286 -0.54 14.08 -0.74
N LEU A 287 -1.07 13.94 -1.96
CA LEU A 287 -1.19 15.06 -2.92
C LEU A 287 -2.13 16.16 -2.43
N CYS A 288 -3.13 15.80 -1.62
CA CYS A 288 -4.00 16.75 -0.94
C CYS A 288 -3.40 17.31 0.37
N GLY A 289 -2.20 16.89 0.79
CA GLY A 289 -1.61 17.34 2.05
C GLY A 289 -2.38 16.91 3.31
N LEU A 290 -3.14 15.80 3.22
CA LEU A 290 -3.92 15.24 4.32
C LEU A 290 -3.15 14.12 5.03
N PRO A 291 -3.34 13.90 6.34
CA PRO A 291 -2.82 12.72 7.03
C PRO A 291 -3.36 11.44 6.39
N VAL A 292 -2.49 10.46 6.16
CA VAL A 292 -2.87 9.20 5.48
C VAL A 292 -3.91 8.40 6.26
N ASP A 293 -3.95 8.56 7.59
CA ASP A 293 -4.89 7.89 8.51
C ASP A 293 -6.14 8.70 8.81
N MET A 294 -6.29 9.88 8.19
CA MET A 294 -7.50 10.67 8.32
C MET A 294 -8.67 9.89 7.72
N PRO A 295 -9.74 9.61 8.49
CA PRO A 295 -10.92 8.92 7.97
C PRO A 295 -11.57 9.72 6.84
N VAL A 296 -11.92 9.05 5.75
CA VAL A 296 -12.58 9.68 4.60
C VAL A 296 -14.09 9.53 4.72
N GLU A 297 -14.82 10.59 4.42
CA GLU A 297 -16.28 10.58 4.34
C GLU A 297 -16.70 9.93 3.02
N GLY A 298 -17.48 8.85 3.10
CA GLY A 298 -17.67 7.89 2.01
C GLY A 298 -18.73 8.26 0.97
N ASN A 299 -19.32 9.45 1.02
CA ASN A 299 -20.51 9.79 0.24
C ASN A 299 -20.32 10.99 -0.70
N VAL A 300 -19.16 11.11 -1.37
CA VAL A 300 -18.98 12.17 -2.38
C VAL A 300 -19.29 11.63 -3.76
N GLU A 301 -20.50 11.90 -4.24
CA GLU A 301 -20.86 11.67 -5.64
C GLU A 301 -20.28 12.80 -6.52
N LEU A 302 -19.51 12.41 -7.52
CA LEU A 302 -18.97 13.32 -8.53
C LEU A 302 -20.06 13.67 -9.55
N THR A 303 -20.18 14.96 -9.85
CA THR A 303 -21.11 15.45 -10.86
C THR A 303 -20.62 15.12 -12.28
N GLU A 304 -21.54 15.07 -13.25
CA GLU A 304 -21.17 14.89 -14.67
C GLU A 304 -20.23 15.98 -15.19
N ILE A 305 -20.33 17.20 -14.66
CA ILE A 305 -19.44 18.31 -15.01
C ILE A 305 -18.02 18.02 -14.54
N GLU A 306 -17.86 17.59 -13.27
CA GLU A 306 -16.57 17.21 -12.70
C GLU A 306 -15.93 16.05 -13.47
N LYS A 307 -16.71 15.04 -13.84
CA LYS A 307 -16.24 13.90 -14.63
C LYS A 307 -15.79 14.32 -16.04
N ALA A 308 -16.55 15.21 -16.70
CA ALA A 308 -16.19 15.74 -18.01
C ALA A 308 -14.91 16.58 -17.97
N GLU A 309 -14.72 17.39 -16.93
CA GLU A 309 -13.52 18.20 -16.75
C GLU A 309 -12.29 17.36 -16.39
N ALA A 310 -12.47 16.29 -15.60
CA ALA A 310 -11.41 15.32 -15.35
C ALA A 310 -10.94 14.64 -16.66
N ASN A 311 -11.88 14.21 -17.52
CA ASN A 311 -11.54 13.64 -18.82
C ASN A 311 -10.86 14.69 -19.73
N THR A 312 -11.30 15.94 -19.71
CA THR A 312 -10.67 17.05 -20.44
C THR A 312 -9.22 17.28 -19.99
N LEU A 313 -8.93 17.14 -18.69
CA LEU A 313 -7.57 17.19 -18.16
C LEU A 313 -6.71 16.07 -18.72
N LEU A 314 -7.20 14.82 -18.73
CA LEU A 314 -6.47 13.68 -19.25
C LEU A 314 -6.16 13.84 -20.75
N GLU A 315 -7.11 14.36 -21.53
CA GLU A 315 -6.90 14.71 -22.94
C GLU A 315 -5.84 15.80 -23.12
N ALA A 316 -5.81 16.81 -22.24
CA ALA A 316 -4.78 17.84 -22.24
C ALA A 316 -3.40 17.24 -21.94
N VAL A 317 -3.29 16.33 -20.98
CA VAL A 317 -2.04 15.61 -20.65
C VAL A 317 -1.53 14.84 -21.86
N VAL A 318 -2.38 14.07 -22.55
CA VAL A 318 -2.01 13.35 -23.79
C VAL A 318 -1.52 14.32 -24.86
N ARG A 319 -2.21 15.47 -25.03
CA ARG A 319 -1.83 16.48 -26.02
C ARG A 319 -0.48 17.12 -25.71
N HIS A 320 -0.22 17.42 -24.44
CA HIS A 320 1.06 17.99 -24.01
C HIS A 320 2.18 16.96 -24.09
N TRP A 321 1.92 15.69 -23.78
CA TRP A 321 2.86 14.59 -23.91
C TRP A 321 2.78 13.95 -25.30
N GLY A 322 3.24 14.68 -26.33
CA GLY A 322 3.05 14.32 -27.74
C GLY A 322 3.51 12.92 -28.17
N ALA A 323 4.38 12.25 -27.40
CA ALA A 323 4.77 10.86 -27.64
C ALA A 323 3.60 9.87 -27.49
N LEU A 324 2.58 10.21 -26.70
CA LEU A 324 1.35 9.43 -26.54
C LEU A 324 0.42 9.49 -27.76
N LYS A 325 0.61 10.44 -28.69
CA LYS A 325 -0.18 10.57 -29.92
C LYS A 325 -1.70 10.62 -29.64
N ASN A 326 -2.43 9.59 -30.07
CA ASN A 326 -3.89 9.50 -29.98
C ASN A 326 -4.36 8.57 -28.85
N THR A 327 -3.53 8.36 -27.81
CA THR A 327 -3.92 7.59 -26.63
C THR A 327 -5.17 8.19 -25.99
N SER A 328 -6.16 7.35 -25.70
CA SER A 328 -7.38 7.78 -24.99
C SER A 328 -7.09 8.04 -23.51
N PRO A 329 -7.98 8.77 -22.80
CA PRO A 329 -7.90 8.89 -21.34
C PRO A 329 -7.76 7.54 -20.62
N ASP A 330 -8.52 6.52 -21.03
CA ASP A 330 -8.43 5.17 -20.45
C ASP A 330 -7.09 4.49 -20.77
N GLY A 331 -6.56 4.67 -21.99
CA GLY A 331 -5.23 4.18 -22.33
C GLY A 331 -4.13 4.85 -21.50
N LEU A 332 -4.27 6.14 -21.16
CA LEU A 332 -3.36 6.84 -20.26
C LEU A 332 -3.47 6.28 -18.83
N ARG A 333 -4.69 6.03 -18.34
CA ARG A 333 -4.93 5.42 -17.03
C ARG A 333 -4.24 4.08 -16.89
N GLU A 334 -4.52 3.14 -17.80
CA GLU A 334 -4.00 1.77 -17.77
C GLU A 334 -2.47 1.71 -17.93
N ALA A 335 -1.90 2.53 -18.83
CA ALA A 335 -0.48 2.47 -19.13
C ALA A 335 0.38 3.20 -18.08
N PHE A 336 -0.08 4.35 -17.59
CA PHE A 336 0.76 5.27 -16.84
C PHE A 336 0.22 5.68 -15.48
N LEU A 337 -1.09 5.73 -15.23
CA LEU A 337 -1.63 6.18 -13.93
C LEU A 337 -1.80 5.02 -12.94
N GLN A 338 -2.34 3.90 -13.40
CA GLN A 338 -2.58 2.68 -12.62
C GLN A 338 -1.30 1.84 -12.52
N ARG A 339 -0.36 2.35 -11.74
CA ARG A 339 0.97 1.76 -11.52
C ARG A 339 1.16 1.45 -10.06
N ALA A 340 1.65 0.25 -9.78
CA ALA A 340 2.08 -0.11 -8.45
C ALA A 340 3.23 0.80 -8.03
N GLY A 341 3.22 1.23 -6.79
CA GLY A 341 4.28 2.05 -6.21
C GLY A 341 4.41 1.86 -4.72
N LYS A 342 5.56 2.28 -4.21
CA LYS A 342 5.93 2.24 -2.79
C LYS A 342 6.21 3.66 -2.32
N LEU A 343 5.41 4.14 -1.38
CA LEU A 343 5.62 5.37 -0.64
C LEU A 343 6.42 5.06 0.64
N SER A 344 7.40 5.88 0.93
CA SER A 344 8.21 5.82 2.16
C SER A 344 8.53 7.21 2.66
N ARG A 345 8.85 7.34 3.95
CA ARG A 345 9.31 8.60 4.50
C ARG A 345 10.75 8.87 4.10
N ARG A 346 11.02 10.11 3.73
CA ARG A 346 12.36 10.64 3.47
C ARG A 346 12.53 11.89 4.31
N ASN A 347 12.96 11.73 5.57
CA ASN A 347 12.84 12.76 6.60
C ASN A 347 11.36 13.19 6.75
N ASP A 348 11.08 14.50 6.73
CA ASP A 348 9.72 15.04 6.74
C ASP A 348 8.98 14.87 5.40
N ASP A 349 9.71 14.60 4.30
CA ASP A 349 9.15 14.45 2.95
C ASP A 349 8.70 13.01 2.64
N TRP A 350 8.05 12.85 1.49
CA TRP A 350 7.67 11.57 0.92
C TRP A 350 8.58 11.17 -0.24
N LEU A 351 8.85 9.87 -0.36
CA LEU A 351 9.46 9.26 -1.53
C LEU A 351 8.50 8.23 -2.12
N LEU A 352 8.09 8.44 -3.36
CA LEU A 352 7.33 7.50 -4.18
C LEU A 352 8.29 6.77 -5.14
N GLN A 353 8.36 5.45 -5.03
CA GLN A 353 9.08 4.59 -5.97
C GLN A 353 8.05 3.86 -6.83
N VAL A 354 8.11 4.02 -8.15
CA VAL A 354 7.11 3.44 -9.07
C VAL A 354 7.67 2.18 -9.71
N GLU A 355 6.86 1.11 -9.75
CA GLU A 355 7.23 -0.13 -10.46
C GLU A 355 7.42 0.16 -11.95
N GLN A 356 8.49 -0.36 -12.56
CA GLN A 356 8.78 -0.18 -13.98
C GLN A 356 8.04 -1.16 -14.90
N ARG A 357 7.70 -0.71 -16.12
CA ARG A 357 7.17 -1.53 -17.21
C ARG A 357 7.74 -1.06 -18.55
N GLY A 358 7.62 -1.89 -19.59
CA GLY A 358 8.22 -1.62 -20.90
C GLY A 358 7.75 -0.32 -21.59
N HIS A 359 6.58 0.23 -21.24
CA HIS A 359 6.09 1.50 -21.79
C HIS A 359 6.77 2.75 -21.20
N ASP A 360 7.56 2.58 -20.13
CA ASP A 360 8.16 3.69 -19.37
C ASP A 360 9.26 4.41 -20.15
N LEU A 361 9.74 3.83 -21.27
CA LEU A 361 10.62 4.52 -22.24
C LEU A 361 10.01 5.84 -22.75
N LEU A 362 8.68 5.96 -22.76
CA LEU A 362 8.02 7.19 -23.17
C LEU A 362 8.20 8.32 -22.15
N LEU A 363 8.56 8.04 -20.89
CA LEU A 363 8.81 9.04 -19.86
C LEU A 363 10.02 9.93 -20.18
N GLU A 364 10.98 9.44 -20.98
CA GLU A 364 12.11 10.25 -21.46
C GLU A 364 11.66 11.45 -22.32
N SER A 365 10.45 11.36 -22.90
CA SER A 365 9.85 12.42 -23.72
C SER A 365 8.84 13.28 -22.95
N LEU A 366 8.70 13.08 -21.64
CA LEU A 366 7.78 13.85 -20.81
C LEU A 366 8.23 15.32 -20.74
N PRO A 367 7.37 16.30 -21.08
CA PRO A 367 7.80 17.70 -21.20
C PRO A 367 7.84 18.46 -19.87
N TRP A 368 7.56 17.80 -18.74
CA TRP A 368 7.65 18.38 -17.41
C TRP A 368 8.41 17.45 -16.46
N ASN A 369 8.94 18.03 -15.37
CA ASN A 369 9.68 17.30 -14.36
C ASN A 369 8.71 16.61 -13.39
N ILE A 370 8.98 15.35 -13.04
CA ILE A 370 8.20 14.57 -12.06
C ILE A 370 9.02 14.13 -10.84
N ALA A 371 10.32 14.42 -10.81
CA ALA A 371 11.24 14.02 -9.74
C ALA A 371 10.88 14.65 -8.40
N VAL A 372 10.30 15.86 -8.41
CA VAL A 372 9.79 16.54 -7.22
C VAL A 372 8.45 17.19 -7.53
N SER A 373 7.43 16.87 -6.74
CA SER A 373 6.11 17.47 -6.80
C SER A 373 5.81 18.21 -5.51
N GLN A 374 5.35 19.45 -5.65
CA GLN A 374 4.86 20.28 -4.54
C GLN A 374 3.64 21.07 -5.00
N LEU A 375 2.46 20.67 -4.53
CA LEU A 375 1.22 21.38 -4.78
C LEU A 375 1.03 22.51 -3.76
N PRO A 376 0.25 23.56 -4.06
CA PRO A 376 0.10 24.74 -3.22
C PRO A 376 -0.23 24.43 -1.73
N TRP A 377 -1.11 23.47 -1.49
CA TRP A 377 -1.58 23.10 -0.16
C TRP A 377 -0.76 21.99 0.52
N MET A 378 0.29 21.46 -0.13
CA MET A 378 1.08 20.37 0.44
C MET A 378 2.04 20.87 1.53
N PRO A 379 2.07 20.25 2.72
CA PRO A 379 3.02 20.61 3.78
C PRO A 379 4.46 20.12 3.51
N ASN A 380 4.61 19.01 2.77
CA ASN A 380 5.88 18.34 2.52
C ASN A 380 6.06 18.07 1.03
N LEU A 381 7.30 17.85 0.58
CA LEU A 381 7.58 17.49 -0.81
C LEU A 381 7.24 16.01 -1.08
N LEU A 382 6.86 15.72 -2.32
CA LEU A 382 6.80 14.36 -2.85
C LEU A 382 7.94 14.18 -3.85
N TRP A 383 8.94 13.38 -3.47
CA TRP A 383 9.99 12.94 -4.36
C TRP A 383 9.53 11.71 -5.12
N THR A 384 9.81 11.65 -6.42
CA THR A 384 9.47 10.49 -7.26
C THR A 384 10.73 9.86 -7.82
N ASP A 385 10.86 8.56 -7.58
CA ASP A 385 11.82 7.69 -8.21
C ASP A 385 11.07 6.77 -9.19
N TRP A 386 11.27 7.04 -10.47
CA TRP A 386 10.68 6.30 -11.58
C TRP A 386 11.80 5.86 -12.52
N THR A 387 12.75 5.10 -11.98
CA THR A 387 14.00 4.69 -12.64
C THR A 387 14.30 3.21 -12.54
#